data_AF-A0A0G1L6D7-F1
#
_entry.id   AF-A0A0G1L6D7-F1
#
_cell.length_a   1.000
_cell.length_b   1.000
_cell.length_c   1.000
_cell.angle_alpha   90.00
_cell.angle_beta   90.00
_cell.angle_gamma   90.00
#
_symmetry.space_group_name_H-M   'P 1'
#
loop_
_entity.id
_entity.type
_entity.pdbx_description
1 polymer ?
#
loop_
_entity_poly.entity_id
_entity_poly.type
_entity_poly.pdbx_seq_one_letter_code
_entity_poly.pdbx_strand_id
1 'polypeptide(L)'
;MQDYKEYNLEAYYLAKEINLAKVADKLDKNLIGRRREFLTYLLGPREFLFIFSFGAVVFVNVAKDVQAAIKRPLSKFFIEPVKKSYDESYVLREVERKFSVGENIANLPVLGIGEVEITARILAQSVALEYISDITDEILINIESMNAGLERGRFSKNTKDVLRLVAQNNNIIQFVITKLSLLDKPEITWENSRLESLFSQLADIFELRPRFRNVEYKMNFARDNSELILTALQGRRESFLEMVIIVLIAIDILIYFLGG
;
A
#
# COMPACT_ATOMS: atom_id res chain seq x y z
N MET A 1 -5.40 -33.92 26.19
CA MET A 1 -5.20 -32.64 25.46
C MET A 1 -6.49 -32.37 24.72
N GLN A 2 -7.19 -31.28 25.02
CA GLN A 2 -8.35 -30.86 24.23
C GLN A 2 -7.83 -30.50 22.83
N ASP A 3 -8.38 -31.16 21.81
CA ASP A 3 -8.04 -30.93 20.40
C ASP A 3 -8.73 -29.64 19.96
N TYR A 4 -8.07 -28.50 20.18
CA TYR A 4 -8.62 -27.20 19.82
C TYR A 4 -8.58 -27.02 18.31
N LYS A 5 -9.66 -26.48 17.73
CA LYS A 5 -9.63 -26.04 16.34
C LYS A 5 -8.74 -24.80 16.24
N GLU A 6 -7.64 -24.90 15.51
CA GLU A 6 -6.66 -23.82 15.32
C GLU A 6 -6.46 -23.49 13.84
N TYR A 7 -6.29 -22.21 13.56
CA TYR A 7 -5.96 -21.68 12.24
C TYR A 7 -4.73 -20.78 12.35
N ASN A 8 -3.67 -21.16 11.67
CA ASN A 8 -2.44 -20.40 11.53
C ASN A 8 -2.51 -19.64 10.21
N LEU A 9 -2.58 -18.31 10.27
CA LEU A 9 -2.64 -17.45 9.11
C LEU A 9 -1.28 -16.83 8.86
N GLU A 10 -0.86 -16.78 7.60
CA GLU A 10 0.37 -16.14 7.14
C GLU A 10 0.07 -15.27 5.93
N ALA A 11 0.23 -13.97 6.08
CA ALA A 11 0.06 -12.97 5.03
C ALA A 11 1.39 -12.63 4.38
N TYR A 12 1.33 -12.33 3.08
CA TYR A 12 2.47 -11.87 2.30
C TYR A 12 2.03 -10.77 1.34
N TYR A 13 2.78 -9.68 1.28
CA TYR A 13 2.62 -8.66 0.23
C TYR A 13 3.53 -8.98 -0.95
N LEU A 14 2.96 -9.27 -2.12
CA LEU A 14 3.73 -9.85 -3.25
C LEU A 14 3.82 -8.93 -4.47
N ALA A 15 2.87 -8.01 -4.64
CA ALA A 15 2.79 -7.11 -5.80
C ALA A 15 1.98 -5.87 -5.42
N LYS A 16 2.03 -4.79 -6.22
CA LYS A 16 1.10 -3.66 -6.04
C LYS A 16 -0.35 -4.03 -6.36
N GLU A 17 -0.54 -4.96 -7.30
CA GLU A 17 -1.85 -5.47 -7.67
C GLU A 17 -1.77 -6.91 -8.17
N ILE A 18 -2.83 -7.67 -7.93
CA ILE A 18 -3.02 -9.02 -8.47
C ILE A 18 -4.28 -9.02 -9.33
N ASN A 19 -4.15 -9.46 -10.58
CA ASN A 19 -5.29 -9.54 -11.49
C ASN A 19 -6.21 -10.72 -11.12
N LEU A 20 -7.21 -10.45 -10.27
CA LEU A 20 -8.12 -11.49 -9.75
C LEU A 20 -8.92 -12.20 -10.84
N ALA A 21 -9.31 -11.51 -11.92
CA ALA A 21 -10.03 -12.15 -13.03
C ALA A 21 -9.18 -13.25 -13.68
N LYS A 22 -7.93 -12.94 -14.04
CA LYS A 22 -7.00 -13.92 -14.62
C LYS A 22 -6.66 -15.04 -13.63
N VAL A 23 -6.56 -14.73 -12.34
CA VAL A 23 -6.33 -15.75 -11.30
C VAL A 23 -7.52 -16.70 -11.23
N ALA A 24 -8.75 -16.19 -11.13
CA ALA A 24 -9.95 -17.02 -11.10
C ALA A 24 -10.05 -17.91 -12.35
N ASP A 25 -9.79 -17.37 -13.54
CA ASP A 25 -9.90 -18.11 -14.80
C ASP A 25 -8.84 -19.22 -14.96
N LYS A 26 -7.66 -19.08 -14.31
CA LYS A 26 -6.51 -20.00 -14.51
C LYS A 26 -6.22 -20.90 -13.32
N LEU A 27 -6.66 -20.53 -12.12
CA LEU A 27 -6.47 -21.29 -10.87
C LEU A 27 -7.76 -21.97 -10.38
N ASP A 28 -8.86 -21.92 -11.14
CA ASP A 28 -10.26 -22.23 -10.78
C ASP A 28 -10.53 -23.49 -9.92
N LYS A 29 -9.63 -24.47 -9.94
CA LYS A 29 -9.77 -25.66 -9.08
C LYS A 29 -9.75 -25.23 -7.62
N ASN A 30 -10.89 -25.40 -6.95
CA ASN A 30 -11.15 -25.10 -5.54
C ASN A 30 -11.47 -23.64 -5.19
N LEU A 31 -11.86 -22.81 -6.15
CA LEU A 31 -12.43 -21.49 -5.86
C LEU A 31 -13.78 -21.64 -5.14
N ILE A 32 -13.87 -21.18 -3.89
CA ILE A 32 -15.11 -21.25 -3.08
C ILE A 32 -15.74 -19.88 -2.82
N GLY A 33 -14.98 -18.80 -3.04
CA GLY A 33 -15.45 -17.43 -2.83
C GLY A 33 -14.88 -16.49 -3.88
N ARG A 34 -15.76 -15.78 -4.59
CA ARG A 34 -15.41 -14.68 -5.49
C ARG A 34 -16.07 -13.41 -4.98
N ARG A 35 -15.25 -12.46 -4.55
CA ARG A 35 -15.66 -11.09 -4.22
C ARG A 35 -14.92 -10.14 -5.16
N ARG A 36 -15.38 -8.89 -5.22
CA ARG A 36 -14.70 -7.85 -6.00
C ARG A 36 -13.26 -7.65 -5.55
N GLU A 37 -13.02 -7.69 -4.24
CA GLU A 37 -11.74 -7.32 -3.63
C GLU A 37 -10.82 -8.51 -3.37
N PHE A 38 -11.33 -9.73 -3.34
CA PHE A 38 -10.52 -10.93 -3.07
C PHE A 38 -11.18 -12.23 -3.57
N LEU A 39 -10.36 -13.26 -3.69
CA LEU A 39 -10.75 -14.63 -3.96
C LEU A 39 -10.45 -15.51 -2.75
N THR A 40 -11.26 -16.54 -2.53
CA THR A 40 -11.06 -17.56 -1.49
C THR A 40 -11.02 -18.94 -2.14
N TYR A 41 -9.93 -19.66 -1.89
CA TYR A 41 -9.74 -21.05 -2.32
C TYR A 41 -9.69 -21.99 -1.12
N LEU A 42 -10.30 -23.16 -1.26
CA LEU A 42 -10.26 -24.25 -0.27
C LEU A 42 -9.22 -25.29 -0.71
N LEU A 43 -8.06 -25.33 -0.06
CA LEU A 43 -6.98 -26.27 -0.44
C LEU A 43 -7.11 -27.63 0.26
N GLY A 44 -7.81 -27.65 1.40
CA GLY A 44 -8.06 -28.83 2.24
C GLY A 44 -9.05 -28.50 3.36
N PRO A 45 -9.41 -29.44 4.26
CA PRO A 45 -10.49 -29.27 5.25
C PRO A 45 -10.38 -28.03 6.16
N ARG A 46 -9.16 -27.54 6.39
CA ARG A 46 -8.87 -26.32 7.17
C ARG A 46 -7.80 -25.45 6.52
N GLU A 47 -7.56 -25.67 5.23
CA GLU A 47 -6.53 -24.98 4.48
C GLU A 47 -7.18 -24.03 3.49
N PHE A 48 -6.84 -22.75 3.62
CA PHE A 48 -7.42 -21.70 2.79
C PHE A 48 -6.33 -20.84 2.15
N LEU A 49 -6.67 -20.29 1.00
CA LEU A 49 -5.87 -19.29 0.32
C LEU A 49 -6.78 -18.10 -0.01
N PHE A 50 -6.44 -16.94 0.54
CA PHE A 50 -7.07 -15.67 0.22
C PHE A 50 -6.13 -14.87 -0.68
N ILE A 51 -6.64 -14.38 -1.81
CA ILE A 51 -5.87 -13.56 -2.76
C ILE A 51 -6.58 -12.23 -2.91
N PHE A 52 -5.94 -11.16 -2.46
CA PHE A 52 -6.51 -9.81 -2.48
C PHE A 52 -6.07 -9.04 -3.73
N SER A 53 -6.98 -8.24 -4.28
CA SER A 53 -6.74 -7.42 -5.48
C SER A 53 -5.56 -6.46 -5.30
N PHE A 54 -5.33 -6.01 -4.07
CA PHE A 54 -4.31 -5.03 -3.71
C PHE A 54 -2.91 -5.60 -3.46
N GLY A 55 -2.65 -6.87 -3.79
CA GLY A 55 -1.28 -7.41 -3.74
C GLY A 55 -0.99 -8.44 -2.67
N ALA A 56 -1.86 -8.54 -1.67
CA ALA A 56 -1.67 -9.41 -0.53
C ALA A 56 -2.23 -10.82 -0.78
N VAL A 57 -1.57 -11.82 -0.21
CA VAL A 57 -2.02 -13.21 -0.20
C VAL A 57 -1.92 -13.75 1.22
N VAL A 58 -2.97 -14.43 1.68
CA VAL A 58 -2.98 -15.05 3.02
C VAL A 58 -3.20 -16.54 2.89
N PHE A 59 -2.27 -17.30 3.46
CA PHE A 59 -2.33 -18.74 3.57
C PHE A 59 -2.80 -19.12 4.96
N VAL A 60 -3.73 -20.06 5.05
CA VAL A 60 -4.26 -20.55 6.32
C VAL A 60 -3.95 -22.03 6.44
N ASN A 61 -3.17 -22.43 7.44
CA ASN A 61 -2.72 -23.81 7.68
C ASN A 61 -2.01 -24.47 6.48
N VAL A 62 -1.48 -23.69 5.54
CA VAL A 62 -0.80 -24.23 4.35
C VAL A 62 0.70 -24.36 4.61
N ALA A 63 1.27 -25.54 4.36
CA ALA A 63 2.70 -25.80 4.52
C ALA A 63 3.57 -24.93 3.60
N LYS A 64 4.75 -24.51 4.07
CA LYS A 64 5.62 -23.52 3.39
C LYS A 64 6.05 -23.93 1.98
N ASP A 65 6.27 -25.22 1.73
CA ASP A 65 6.58 -25.77 0.41
C ASP A 65 5.40 -25.62 -0.57
N VAL A 66 4.19 -25.88 -0.09
CA VAL A 66 2.95 -25.68 -0.85
C VAL A 66 2.72 -24.19 -1.11
N GLN A 67 2.95 -23.32 -0.11
CA GLN A 67 2.88 -21.87 -0.31
C GLN A 67 3.83 -21.40 -1.43
N ALA A 68 5.08 -21.87 -1.43
CA ALA A 68 6.05 -21.55 -2.47
C ALA A 68 5.61 -22.07 -3.86
N ALA A 69 5.06 -23.29 -3.91
CA ALA A 69 4.51 -23.88 -5.13
C ALA A 69 3.32 -23.10 -5.69
N ILE A 70 2.52 -22.43 -4.85
CA ILE A 70 1.39 -21.57 -5.24
C ILE A 70 1.88 -20.16 -5.65
N LYS A 71 2.81 -19.55 -4.90
CA LYS A 71 3.33 -18.20 -5.18
C LYS A 71 3.99 -18.13 -6.57
N ARG A 72 4.66 -19.21 -7.00
CA ARG A 72 5.35 -19.28 -8.30
C ARG A 72 4.42 -19.09 -9.51
N PRO A 73 3.35 -19.88 -9.73
CA PRO A 73 2.41 -19.62 -10.82
C PRO A 73 1.62 -18.33 -10.63
N LEU A 74 1.32 -17.94 -9.38
CA LEU A 74 0.60 -16.69 -9.09
C LEU A 74 1.35 -15.45 -9.57
N SER A 75 2.69 -15.48 -9.57
CA SER A 75 3.54 -14.38 -10.03
C SER A 75 3.27 -13.91 -11.47
N LYS A 76 2.69 -14.77 -12.32
CA LYS A 76 2.30 -14.43 -13.70
C LYS A 76 1.13 -13.42 -13.76
N PHE A 77 0.43 -13.22 -12.65
CA PHE A 77 -0.73 -12.33 -12.55
C PHE A 77 -0.46 -11.07 -11.74
N PHE A 78 0.79 -10.87 -11.31
CA PHE A 78 1.22 -9.69 -10.57
C PHE A 78 1.39 -8.49 -11.49
N ILE A 79 0.94 -7.34 -11.03
CA ILE A 79 1.21 -6.03 -11.60
C ILE A 79 2.15 -5.32 -10.63
N GLU A 80 3.33 -4.96 -11.12
CA GLU A 80 4.45 -4.42 -10.31
C GLU A 80 4.79 -5.30 -9.08
N PRO A 81 5.45 -6.45 -9.29
CA PRO A 81 5.91 -7.31 -8.20
C PRO A 81 6.82 -6.57 -7.22
N VAL A 82 6.67 -6.87 -5.92
CA VAL A 82 7.49 -6.27 -4.86
C VAL A 82 8.72 -7.14 -4.61
N LYS A 83 9.88 -6.49 -4.40
CA LYS A 83 11.16 -7.19 -4.19
C LYS A 83 11.44 -7.50 -2.72
N LYS A 84 11.07 -6.58 -1.82
CA LYS A 84 11.21 -6.75 -0.38
C LYS A 84 10.11 -7.69 0.13
N SER A 85 10.44 -8.54 1.10
CA SER A 85 9.45 -9.38 1.79
C SER A 85 8.69 -8.53 2.81
N TYR A 86 7.37 -8.63 2.79
CA TYR A 86 6.49 -8.17 3.85
C TYR A 86 5.60 -9.35 4.18
N ASP A 87 5.68 -9.79 5.43
CA ASP A 87 4.95 -10.95 5.90
C ASP A 87 4.57 -10.80 7.36
N GLU A 88 3.42 -11.39 7.71
CA GLU A 88 2.88 -11.31 9.05
C GLU A 88 2.08 -12.57 9.33
N SER A 89 2.07 -13.03 10.58
CA SER A 89 1.38 -14.24 10.97
C SER A 89 0.52 -14.05 12.21
N TYR A 90 -0.60 -14.75 12.27
CA TYR A 90 -1.49 -14.70 13.42
C TYR A 90 -2.26 -15.99 13.61
N VAL A 91 -2.61 -16.29 14.86
CA VAL A 91 -3.29 -17.54 15.22
C VAL A 91 -4.72 -17.27 15.67
N LEU A 92 -5.67 -18.06 15.15
CA LEU A 92 -7.01 -18.14 15.72
C LEU A 92 -7.19 -19.50 16.40
N ARG A 93 -7.71 -19.50 17.62
CA ARG A 93 -8.00 -20.72 18.37
C ARG A 93 -9.43 -20.73 18.89
N GLU A 94 -10.11 -21.85 18.70
CA GLU A 94 -11.44 -22.06 19.25
C GLU A 94 -11.33 -22.46 20.72
N VAL A 95 -11.87 -21.63 21.62
CA VAL A 95 -11.86 -21.87 23.06
C VAL A 95 -13.25 -21.59 23.61
N GLU A 96 -13.86 -22.61 24.22
CA GLU A 96 -15.22 -22.53 24.73
C GLU A 96 -15.42 -21.31 25.66
N ARG A 97 -16.47 -20.53 25.40
CA ARG A 97 -16.91 -19.35 26.19
C ARG A 97 -15.84 -18.26 26.35
N LYS A 98 -14.78 -18.25 25.54
CA LYS A 98 -13.73 -17.23 25.60
C LYS A 98 -13.70 -16.41 24.32
N PHE A 99 -13.85 -15.10 24.46
CA PHE A 99 -13.55 -14.14 23.41
C PHE A 99 -12.42 -13.23 23.91
N SER A 100 -11.23 -13.35 23.34
CA SER A 100 -10.08 -12.51 23.66
C SER A 100 -9.20 -12.36 22.44
N VAL A 101 -8.85 -11.14 22.07
CA VAL A 101 -7.92 -10.85 20.97
C VAL A 101 -6.63 -10.31 21.59
N GLY A 102 -5.50 -10.99 21.35
CA GLY A 102 -4.17 -10.55 21.79
C GLY A 102 -3.23 -10.33 20.62
N GLU A 103 -1.97 -9.99 20.86
CA GLU A 103 -1.01 -9.61 19.80
C GLU A 103 -0.68 -10.74 18.81
N ASN A 104 -0.63 -11.99 19.28
CA ASN A 104 -0.23 -13.13 18.44
C ASN A 104 -1.36 -14.15 18.22
N ILE A 105 -2.40 -14.10 19.05
CA ILE A 105 -3.47 -15.09 19.07
C ILE A 105 -4.80 -14.49 19.51
N ALA A 106 -5.88 -14.86 18.82
CA ALA A 106 -7.24 -14.66 19.28
C ALA A 106 -7.87 -15.98 19.71
N ASN A 107 -8.44 -16.00 20.90
CA ASN A 107 -9.28 -17.10 21.38
C ASN A 107 -10.74 -16.71 21.13
N LEU A 108 -11.46 -17.53 20.37
CA LEU A 108 -12.84 -17.26 19.95
C LEU A 108 -13.76 -18.41 20.37
N PRO A 109 -15.01 -18.12 20.76
CA PRO A 109 -15.94 -19.15 21.24
C PRO A 109 -16.47 -20.04 20.11
N VAL A 110 -16.41 -19.55 18.87
CA VAL A 110 -16.73 -20.29 17.64
C VAL A 110 -15.77 -19.80 16.57
N LEU A 111 -15.21 -20.71 15.79
CA LEU A 111 -14.24 -20.40 14.76
C LEU A 111 -14.69 -20.98 13.41
N GLY A 112 -15.21 -20.12 12.54
CA GLY A 112 -15.67 -20.46 11.20
C GLY A 112 -14.91 -19.71 10.11
N ILE A 113 -15.40 -19.84 8.87
CA ILE A 113 -14.81 -19.14 7.72
C ILE A 113 -14.89 -17.61 7.86
N GLY A 114 -15.92 -17.10 8.53
CA GLY A 114 -16.08 -15.66 8.75
C GLY A 114 -14.97 -15.08 9.63
N GLU A 115 -14.66 -15.74 10.76
CA GLU A 115 -13.56 -15.33 11.63
C GLU A 115 -12.21 -15.40 10.88
N VAL A 116 -11.98 -16.48 10.13
CA VAL A 116 -10.77 -16.65 9.30
C VAL A 116 -10.67 -15.55 8.22
N GLU A 117 -11.76 -15.22 7.54
CA GLU A 117 -11.79 -14.18 6.52
C GLU A 117 -11.50 -12.79 7.10
N ILE A 118 -12.10 -12.45 8.25
CA ILE A 118 -11.84 -11.18 8.93
C ILE A 118 -10.37 -11.05 9.30
N THR A 119 -9.78 -12.09 9.90
CA THR A 119 -8.37 -12.07 10.26
C THR A 119 -7.46 -12.04 9.04
N ALA A 120 -7.76 -12.82 7.98
CA ALA A 120 -7.00 -12.77 6.73
C ALA A 120 -7.01 -11.36 6.13
N ARG A 121 -8.15 -10.66 6.19
CA ARG A 121 -8.25 -9.28 5.71
C ARG A 121 -7.40 -8.32 6.53
N ILE A 122 -7.44 -8.41 7.86
CA ILE A 122 -6.61 -7.57 8.74
C ILE A 122 -5.13 -7.76 8.42
N LEU A 123 -4.66 -9.01 8.34
CA LEU A 123 -3.25 -9.29 8.04
C LEU A 123 -2.86 -8.80 6.65
N ALA A 124 -3.72 -9.01 5.65
CA ALA A 124 -3.50 -8.50 4.30
C ALA A 124 -3.35 -6.97 4.30
N GLN A 125 -4.20 -6.25 5.03
CA GLN A 125 -4.14 -4.80 5.18
C GLN A 125 -2.87 -4.36 5.91
N SER A 126 -2.45 -5.08 6.96
CA SER A 126 -1.25 -4.76 7.73
C SER A 126 0.03 -4.87 6.89
N VAL A 127 0.24 -5.97 6.16
CA VAL A 127 1.42 -6.13 5.29
C VAL A 127 1.41 -5.16 4.11
N ALA A 128 0.23 -4.78 3.61
CA ALA A 128 0.10 -3.75 2.59
C ALA A 128 0.44 -2.36 3.14
N LEU A 129 -0.01 -2.01 4.35
CA LEU A 129 0.32 -0.76 5.02
C LEU A 129 1.82 -0.66 5.34
N GLU A 130 2.49 -1.78 5.63
CA GLU A 130 3.93 -1.79 5.83
C GLU A 130 4.68 -1.41 4.55
N TYR A 131 4.32 -2.04 3.42
CA TYR A 131 4.86 -1.65 2.12
C TYR A 131 4.59 -0.18 1.80
N ILE A 132 3.37 0.29 2.06
CA ILE A 132 2.99 1.68 1.82
C ILE A 132 3.79 2.64 2.71
N SER A 133 4.05 2.28 3.97
CA SER A 133 4.88 3.09 4.86
C SER A 133 6.30 3.23 4.33
N ASP A 134 6.92 2.13 3.88
CA ASP A 134 8.27 2.16 3.34
C ASP A 134 8.40 3.05 2.10
N ILE A 135 7.49 2.90 1.13
CA ILE A 135 7.52 3.74 -0.08
C ILE A 135 7.26 5.22 0.24
N THR A 136 6.49 5.49 1.29
CA THR A 136 6.23 6.85 1.78
C THR A 136 7.49 7.46 2.37
N ASP A 137 8.26 6.68 3.14
CA ASP A 137 9.53 7.13 3.70
C ASP A 137 10.59 7.37 2.61
N GLU A 138 10.64 6.54 1.57
CA GLU A 138 11.51 6.76 0.40
C GLU A 138 11.18 8.09 -0.32
N ILE A 139 9.90 8.45 -0.42
CA ILE A 139 9.47 9.73 -0.99
C ILE A 139 9.99 10.91 -0.17
N LEU A 140 9.86 10.85 1.16
CA LEU A 140 10.29 11.93 2.05
C LEU A 140 11.81 12.17 1.94
N ILE A 141 12.61 11.11 1.89
CA ILE A 141 14.07 11.20 1.69
C ILE A 141 14.40 11.89 0.36
N ASN A 142 13.68 11.59 -0.71
CA ASN A 142 13.87 12.26 -2.00
C ASN A 142 13.56 13.76 -1.93
N ILE A 143 12.51 14.15 -1.21
CA ILE A 143 12.13 15.56 -1.00
C ILE A 143 13.21 16.30 -0.20
N GLU A 144 13.72 15.71 0.89
CA GLU A 144 14.80 16.28 1.68
C GLU A 144 16.07 16.54 0.84
N SER A 145 16.44 15.57 0.00
CA SER A 145 17.59 15.70 -0.90
C SER A 145 17.43 16.87 -1.89
N MET A 146 16.22 17.09 -2.40
CA MET A 146 15.91 18.20 -3.28
C MET A 146 15.98 19.55 -2.57
N ASN A 147 15.42 19.66 -1.37
CA ASN A 147 15.47 20.88 -0.57
C ASN A 147 16.93 21.29 -0.29
N ALA A 148 17.79 20.33 0.06
CA ALA A 148 19.22 20.58 0.22
C ALA A 148 19.90 21.05 -1.10
N GLY A 149 19.42 20.59 -2.25
CA GLY A 149 19.87 21.07 -3.56
C GLY A 149 19.41 22.51 -3.87
N LEU A 150 18.20 22.89 -3.45
CA LEU A 150 17.67 24.25 -3.58
C LEU A 150 18.46 25.25 -2.74
N GLU A 151 18.75 24.93 -1.49
CA GLU A 151 19.55 25.77 -0.58
C GLU A 151 20.93 26.11 -1.16
N ARG A 152 21.57 25.15 -1.82
CA ARG A 152 22.90 25.32 -2.41
C ARG A 152 22.89 26.08 -3.74
N GLY A 153 21.72 26.48 -4.25
CA GLY A 153 21.57 27.21 -5.52
C GLY A 153 21.98 26.40 -6.76
N ARG A 154 22.20 25.08 -6.63
CA ARG A 154 22.82 24.22 -7.67
C ARG A 154 21.83 23.58 -8.66
N PHE A 155 20.56 23.97 -8.64
CA PHE A 155 19.52 23.35 -9.48
C PHE A 155 19.42 23.87 -10.92
N SER A 156 20.50 24.44 -11.48
CA SER A 156 20.51 25.01 -12.84
C SER A 156 20.26 23.98 -13.97
N LYS A 157 20.15 22.67 -13.69
CA LYS A 157 20.06 21.65 -14.76
C LYS A 157 18.92 20.62 -14.74
N ASN A 158 18.04 20.49 -13.73
CA ASN A 158 17.13 19.33 -13.70
C ASN A 158 15.66 19.60 -13.29
N THR A 159 14.98 20.58 -13.91
CA THR A 159 13.51 20.71 -13.86
C THR A 159 12.79 19.40 -14.24
N LYS A 160 13.40 18.61 -15.14
CA LYS A 160 12.90 17.30 -15.57
C LYS A 160 12.89 16.26 -14.44
N ASP A 161 13.88 16.29 -13.54
CA ASP A 161 13.94 15.35 -12.41
C ASP A 161 12.92 15.72 -11.34
N VAL A 162 12.69 17.03 -11.13
CA VAL A 162 11.63 17.52 -10.25
C VAL A 162 10.25 17.10 -10.76
N LEU A 163 9.98 17.30 -12.06
CA LEU A 163 8.74 16.84 -12.70
C LEU A 163 8.56 15.32 -12.59
N ARG A 164 9.64 14.55 -12.72
CA ARG A 164 9.61 13.09 -12.56
C ARG A 164 9.25 12.69 -11.12
N LEU A 165 9.82 13.35 -10.12
CA LEU A 165 9.51 13.09 -8.70
C LEU A 165 8.08 13.49 -8.35
N VAL A 166 7.60 14.64 -8.85
CA VAL A 166 6.19 15.03 -8.71
C VAL A 166 5.27 13.97 -9.33
N ALA A 167 5.59 13.50 -10.54
CA ALA A 167 4.81 12.46 -11.20
C ALA A 167 4.85 11.11 -10.44
N GLN A 168 6.02 10.74 -9.89
CA GLN A 168 6.17 9.55 -9.05
C GLN A 168 5.36 9.68 -7.76
N ASN A 169 5.42 10.83 -7.08
CA ASN A 169 4.61 11.15 -5.91
C ASN A 169 3.12 11.05 -6.23
N ASN A 170 2.66 11.68 -7.30
CA ASN A 170 1.25 11.63 -7.70
C ASN A 170 0.78 10.20 -8.01
N ASN A 171 1.61 9.38 -8.66
CA ASN A 171 1.27 7.99 -8.94
C ASN A 171 1.18 7.15 -7.65
N ILE A 172 2.08 7.38 -6.69
CA ILE A 172 2.07 6.68 -5.40
C ILE A 172 0.88 7.17 -4.55
N ILE A 173 0.58 8.47 -4.53
CA ILE A 173 -0.61 9.01 -3.88
C ILE A 173 -1.87 8.38 -4.46
N GLN A 174 -1.98 8.32 -5.80
CA GLN A 174 -3.12 7.70 -6.46
C GLN A 174 -3.23 6.23 -6.10
N PHE A 175 -2.11 5.50 -6.05
CA PHE A 175 -2.05 4.11 -5.62
C PHE A 175 -2.54 3.95 -4.18
N VAL A 176 -2.03 4.76 -3.25
CA VAL A 176 -2.40 4.76 -1.84
C VAL A 176 -3.89 5.04 -1.69
N ILE A 177 -4.40 6.17 -2.21
CA ILE A 177 -5.83 6.55 -2.14
C ILE A 177 -6.75 5.47 -2.73
N THR A 178 -6.39 4.90 -3.89
CA THR A 178 -7.24 3.88 -4.56
C THR A 178 -7.32 2.58 -3.77
N LYS A 179 -6.28 2.23 -3.01
CA LYS A 179 -6.21 0.97 -2.26
C LYS A 179 -6.71 1.10 -0.81
N LEU A 180 -7.00 2.31 -0.34
CA LEU A 180 -7.40 2.58 1.05
C LEU A 180 -8.91 2.55 1.31
N SER A 181 -9.74 2.70 0.28
CA SER A 181 -11.18 2.36 0.39
C SER A 181 -11.40 0.89 0.74
N LEU A 182 -10.34 0.08 0.80
CA LEU A 182 -10.35 -1.32 1.22
C LEU A 182 -10.19 -1.50 2.73
N LEU A 183 -9.87 -0.43 3.48
CA LEU A 183 -9.86 -0.41 4.95
C LEU A 183 -11.27 -0.26 5.55
N ASP A 184 -12.28 -0.11 4.71
CA ASP A 184 -13.67 -0.05 5.14
C ASP A 184 -14.09 -1.34 5.86
N LYS A 185 -14.97 -1.15 6.84
CA LYS A 185 -15.52 -2.26 7.64
C LYS A 185 -16.18 -3.28 6.71
N PRO A 186 -15.78 -4.57 6.74
CA PRO A 186 -16.27 -5.57 5.79
C PRO A 186 -17.78 -5.78 5.93
N GLU A 187 -18.52 -5.91 4.83
CA GLU A 187 -19.98 -6.09 4.84
C GLU A 187 -20.44 -7.24 5.75
N ILE A 188 -19.68 -8.34 5.82
CA ILE A 188 -20.00 -9.50 6.68
C ILE A 188 -20.07 -9.15 8.18
N THR A 189 -19.46 -8.03 8.60
CA THR A 189 -19.52 -7.56 9.99
C THR A 189 -20.78 -6.75 10.29
N TRP A 190 -21.57 -6.35 9.29
CA TRP A 190 -22.78 -5.54 9.51
C TRP A 190 -23.91 -6.34 10.15
N GLU A 191 -23.96 -7.65 9.86
CA GLU A 191 -25.00 -8.56 10.37
C GLU A 191 -24.52 -9.41 11.56
N ASN A 192 -23.23 -9.33 11.92
CA ASN A 192 -22.64 -10.19 12.95
C ASN A 192 -21.74 -9.39 13.91
N SER A 193 -22.27 -9.11 15.10
CA SER A 193 -21.60 -8.35 16.16
C SER A 193 -20.28 -9.00 16.64
N ARG A 194 -20.14 -10.33 16.55
CA ARG A 194 -18.91 -11.02 16.90
C ARG A 194 -17.81 -10.77 15.87
N LEU A 195 -18.15 -10.80 14.58
CA LEU A 195 -17.21 -10.48 13.51
C LEU A 195 -16.82 -9.00 13.53
N GLU A 196 -17.76 -8.12 13.86
CA GLU A 196 -17.46 -6.71 14.12
C GLU A 196 -16.47 -6.52 15.27
N SER A 197 -16.74 -7.16 16.42
CA SER A 197 -15.86 -7.07 17.59
C SER A 197 -14.45 -7.60 17.28
N LEU A 198 -14.37 -8.73 16.54
CA LEU A 198 -13.10 -9.30 16.09
C LEU A 198 -12.35 -8.33 15.16
N PHE A 199 -13.05 -7.79 14.15
CA PHE A 199 -12.46 -6.84 13.22
C PHE A 199 -11.94 -5.59 13.95
N SER A 200 -12.72 -5.00 14.85
CA SER A 200 -12.32 -3.80 15.59
C SER A 200 -11.08 -4.07 16.45
N GLN A 201 -11.09 -5.14 17.25
CA GLN A 201 -9.97 -5.43 18.16
C GLN A 201 -8.70 -5.80 17.40
N LEU A 202 -8.80 -6.56 16.31
CA LEU A 202 -7.65 -6.84 15.46
C LEU A 202 -7.14 -5.57 14.75
N ALA A 203 -8.03 -4.73 14.21
CA ALA A 203 -7.64 -3.48 13.57
C ALA A 203 -6.90 -2.52 14.53
N ASP A 204 -7.27 -2.55 15.82
CA ASP A 204 -6.60 -1.79 16.86
C ASP A 204 -5.23 -2.41 17.21
N ILE A 205 -5.14 -3.74 17.39
CA ILE A 205 -3.89 -4.46 17.70
C ILE A 205 -2.84 -4.29 16.59
N PHE A 206 -3.27 -4.38 15.32
CA PHE A 206 -2.39 -4.16 14.16
C PHE A 206 -2.21 -2.68 13.81
N GLU A 207 -2.78 -1.79 14.62
CA GLU A 207 -2.71 -0.33 14.48
C GLU A 207 -3.07 0.17 13.07
N LEU A 208 -4.03 -0.47 12.40
CA LEU A 208 -4.32 -0.18 10.99
C LEU A 208 -4.71 1.29 10.80
N ARG A 209 -5.55 1.84 11.69
CA ARG A 209 -6.01 3.23 11.61
C ARG A 209 -4.89 4.24 11.95
N PRO A 210 -4.15 4.12 13.08
CA PRO A 210 -3.01 4.99 13.34
C PRO A 210 -1.93 4.96 12.25
N ARG A 211 -1.51 3.76 11.80
CA ARG A 211 -0.50 3.59 10.74
C ARG A 211 -0.97 4.24 9.45
N PHE A 212 -2.24 4.05 9.10
CA PHE A 212 -2.82 4.68 7.93
C PHE A 212 -2.80 6.22 8.04
N ARG A 213 -3.26 6.81 9.15
CA ARG A 213 -3.22 8.27 9.34
C ARG A 213 -1.80 8.84 9.27
N ASN A 214 -0.81 8.10 9.75
CA ASN A 214 0.59 8.51 9.65
C ASN A 214 1.08 8.55 8.19
N VAL A 215 0.75 7.51 7.40
CA VAL A 215 1.01 7.49 5.95
C VAL A 215 0.33 8.68 5.28
N GLU A 216 -0.95 8.92 5.55
CA GLU A 216 -1.71 10.02 4.97
C GLU A 216 -1.07 11.38 5.29
N TYR A 217 -0.69 11.61 6.55
CA TYR A 217 0.01 12.82 6.98
C TYR A 217 1.32 13.03 6.21
N LYS A 218 2.17 12.00 6.13
CA LYS A 218 3.46 12.05 5.41
C LYS A 218 3.26 12.32 3.91
N MET A 219 2.25 11.70 3.30
CA MET A 219 1.95 11.90 1.88
C MET A 219 1.41 13.30 1.58
N ASN A 220 0.61 13.88 2.48
CA ASN A 220 0.15 15.27 2.34
C ASN A 220 1.33 16.25 2.46
N PHE A 221 2.20 16.06 3.46
CA PHE A 221 3.43 16.84 3.56
C PHE A 221 4.31 16.73 2.31
N ALA A 222 4.43 15.52 1.74
CA ALA A 222 5.19 15.28 0.52
C ALA A 222 4.60 16.01 -0.69
N ARG A 223 3.26 16.05 -0.80
CA ARG A 223 2.55 16.80 -1.84
C ARG A 223 2.82 18.30 -1.71
N ASP A 224 2.61 18.87 -0.52
CA ASP A 224 2.78 20.31 -0.28
C ASP A 224 4.21 20.76 -0.61
N ASN A 225 5.22 20.00 -0.21
CA ASN A 225 6.62 20.28 -0.55
C ASN A 225 6.87 20.18 -2.05
N SER A 226 6.30 19.18 -2.73
CA SER A 226 6.45 19.03 -4.17
C SER A 226 5.88 20.23 -4.94
N GLU A 227 4.74 20.77 -4.49
CA GLU A 227 4.11 21.97 -5.07
C GLU A 227 4.94 23.25 -4.81
N LEU A 228 5.49 23.40 -3.61
CA LEU A 228 6.40 24.50 -3.28
C LEU A 228 7.65 24.50 -4.18
N ILE A 229 8.27 23.33 -4.36
CA ILE A 229 9.45 23.17 -5.22
C ILE A 229 9.12 23.54 -6.67
N LEU A 230 7.97 23.09 -7.19
CA LEU A 230 7.53 23.43 -8.55
C LEU A 230 7.30 24.94 -8.71
N THR A 231 6.67 25.57 -7.73
CA THR A 231 6.41 27.03 -7.73
C THR A 231 7.73 27.81 -7.74
N ALA A 232 8.71 27.41 -6.92
CA ALA A 232 10.03 28.04 -6.89
C ALA A 232 10.78 27.89 -8.24
N LEU A 233 10.63 26.76 -8.92
CA LEU A 233 11.21 26.55 -10.25
C LEU A 233 10.54 27.40 -11.33
N GLN A 234 9.22 27.53 -11.29
CA GLN A 234 8.46 28.38 -12.22
C GLN A 234 8.88 29.85 -12.07
N GLY A 235 8.96 30.36 -10.83
CA GLY A 235 9.41 31.73 -10.56
C GLY A 235 10.82 32.02 -11.09
N ARG A 236 11.78 31.09 -10.94
CA ARG A 236 13.13 31.26 -11.53
C ARG A 236 13.11 31.35 -13.07
N ARG A 237 12.23 30.58 -13.72
CA ARG A 237 12.09 30.63 -15.19
C ARG A 237 11.54 31.98 -15.63
N GLU A 238 10.57 32.52 -14.92
CA GLU A 238 10.00 33.84 -15.19
C GLU A 238 11.04 34.95 -15.01
N SER A 239 11.80 34.96 -13.91
CA SER A 239 12.89 35.94 -13.70
C SER A 239 14.00 35.85 -14.75
N PHE A 240 14.30 34.63 -15.25
CA PHE A 240 15.26 34.47 -16.35
C PHE A 240 14.74 35.09 -17.65
N LEU A 241 13.47 34.87 -17.99
CA LEU A 241 12.85 35.47 -19.18
C LEU A 241 12.78 36.99 -19.06
N GLU A 242 12.46 37.52 -17.89
CA GLU A 242 12.49 38.95 -17.60
C GLU A 242 13.89 39.54 -17.83
N MET A 243 14.94 38.87 -17.31
CA MET A 243 16.32 39.29 -17.53
C MET A 243 16.72 39.28 -19.02
N VAL A 244 16.30 38.26 -19.78
CA VAL A 244 16.54 38.21 -21.23
C VAL A 244 15.87 39.39 -21.94
N ILE A 245 14.63 39.73 -21.57
CA ILE A 245 13.92 40.90 -22.14
C ILE A 245 14.67 42.20 -21.80
N ILE A 246 15.08 42.38 -20.53
CA ILE A 246 15.84 43.57 -20.10
C ILE A 246 17.16 43.68 -20.88
N VAL A 247 17.89 42.59 -21.08
CA VAL A 247 19.14 42.56 -21.85
C VAL A 247 18.89 42.86 -23.33
N LEU A 248 17.83 42.31 -23.94
CA LEU A 248 17.48 42.62 -25.33
C LEU A 248 17.15 44.11 -25.53
N ILE A 249 16.33 44.69 -24.63
CA ILE A 249 16.02 46.12 -24.64
C ILE A 249 17.30 46.96 -24.46
N ALA A 250 18.18 46.56 -23.54
CA ALA A 250 19.45 47.27 -23.31
C ALA A 250 20.37 47.24 -24.55
N ILE A 251 20.42 46.11 -25.27
CA ILE A 251 21.17 45.97 -26.53
C ILE A 251 20.58 46.86 -27.61
N ASP A 252 19.26 46.87 -27.80
CA ASP A 252 18.58 47.70 -28.80
C ASP A 252 18.86 49.20 -28.59
N ILE A 253 18.79 49.65 -27.33
CA ILE A 253 19.13 51.04 -26.97
C ILE A 253 20.58 51.35 -27.34
N LEU A 254 21.51 50.45 -27.03
CA LEU A 254 22.93 50.67 -27.29
C LEU A 254 23.26 50.70 -28.79
N ILE A 255 22.60 49.85 -29.59
CA ILE A 255 22.70 49.88 -31.06
C ILE A 255 22.14 51.19 -31.62
N TYR A 256 20.98 51.65 -31.13
CA TYR A 256 20.38 52.92 -31.55
C TYR A 256 21.31 54.12 -31.32
N PHE A 257 22.03 54.15 -30.20
CA PHE A 257 22.97 55.23 -29.89
C PHE A 257 24.29 55.16 -30.66
N LEU A 258 24.77 53.97 -31.05
CA LEU A 258 26.03 53.81 -31.79
C LEU A 258 25.85 53.82 -33.31
N GLY A 259 24.67 53.49 -33.81
CA GLY A 259 24.32 53.48 -35.23
C GLY A 259 23.66 54.78 -35.73
N GLY A 260 23.37 55.72 -34.83
CA GLY A 260 22.85 57.06 -35.12
C GLY A 260 23.92 58.13 -35.21
#